data_AF-D0LHA1-F1
#
_entry.id   AF-D0LHA1-F1
#
_cell.length_a   1.000
_cell.length_b   1.000
_cell.length_c   1.000
_cell.angle_alpha   90.00
_cell.angle_beta   90.00
_cell.angle_gamma   90.00
#
_symmetry.space_group_name_H-M   'P 1'
#
loop_
_entity.id
_entity.type
_entity.pdbx_description
1 polymer ?
#
loop_
_entity_poly.entity_id
_entity_poly.type
_entity_poly.pdbx_seq_one_letter_code
_entity_poly.pdbx_strand_id
1 'polypeptide(L)'
;MSDHAQPTTASPTGDAGLHPQEGARFLFERASQSDDRGEAVYRAAIATPEQRFDYRITMRIDGSCERAAADAGAGEGAGGGARAPEDLEAKLDTIARLIARGAAGKQRDELPPWPHRVLRWRGPGRG
;
A
#
# COMPACT_ATOMS: atom_id res chain seq x y z
N MET A 1 -50.03 37.64 -0.68
CA MET A 1 -49.89 37.12 0.70
C MET A 1 -50.48 35.72 0.67
N SER A 2 -49.76 34.61 0.72
CA SER A 2 -48.38 34.35 1.12
C SER A 2 -47.84 33.15 0.35
N ASP A 3 -46.57 33.23 0.01
CA ASP A 3 -45.76 32.21 -0.65
C ASP A 3 -45.57 31.00 0.27
N HIS A 4 -45.91 29.79 -0.21
CA HIS A 4 -45.57 28.54 0.47
C HIS A 4 -44.21 28.05 -0.03
N ALA A 5 -43.14 28.59 0.56
CA ALA A 5 -41.80 28.04 0.39
C ALA A 5 -41.68 26.71 1.14
N GLN A 6 -41.48 25.62 0.40
CA GLN A 6 -41.11 24.33 0.98
C GLN A 6 -39.66 24.39 1.48
N PRO A 7 -39.33 23.81 2.65
CA PRO A 7 -37.94 23.67 3.07
C PRO A 7 -37.26 22.59 2.23
N THR A 8 -36.38 23.01 1.33
CA THR A 8 -35.36 22.16 0.69
C THR A 8 -34.59 21.43 1.78
N THR A 9 -34.81 20.12 1.89
CA THR A 9 -33.95 19.23 2.66
C THR A 9 -32.64 19.14 1.91
N ALA A 10 -31.66 19.96 2.31
CA ALA A 10 -30.28 19.77 1.90
C ALA A 10 -29.85 18.39 2.43
N SER A 11 -29.58 17.45 1.52
CA SER A 11 -28.87 16.22 1.84
C SER A 11 -27.59 16.61 2.59
N PRO A 12 -27.29 16.03 3.76
CA PRO A 12 -25.98 16.22 4.33
C PRO A 12 -24.99 15.64 3.33
N THR A 13 -24.20 16.51 2.72
CA THR A 13 -22.94 16.15 2.08
C THR A 13 -22.09 15.58 3.20
N GLY A 14 -22.30 14.30 3.50
CA GLY A 14 -21.53 13.56 4.46
C GLY A 14 -20.09 13.75 4.06
N ASP A 15 -19.32 14.33 4.97
CA ASP A 15 -17.89 14.17 5.00
C ASP A 15 -17.67 12.66 4.99
N ALA A 16 -17.51 12.08 3.79
CA ALA A 16 -17.06 10.70 3.59
C ALA A 16 -15.58 10.69 3.98
N GLY A 17 -15.37 11.01 5.26
CA GLY A 17 -14.10 11.18 5.90
C GLY A 17 -13.35 9.90 5.67
N LEU A 18 -12.07 10.04 5.38
CA LEU A 18 -11.18 8.89 5.38
C LEU A 18 -11.25 8.28 6.79
N HIS A 19 -12.01 7.21 6.98
CA HIS A 19 -12.15 6.55 8.28
C HIS A 19 -11.03 5.52 8.43
N PRO A 20 -10.32 5.47 9.57
CA PRO A 20 -9.27 4.48 9.78
C PRO A 20 -9.77 3.04 9.62
N GLN A 21 -11.06 2.79 9.79
CA GLN A 21 -11.66 1.47 9.61
C GLN A 21 -12.13 1.21 8.19
N GLU A 22 -11.81 2.08 7.23
CA GLU A 22 -12.24 1.97 5.84
C GLU A 22 -11.03 2.00 4.88
N GLY A 23 -11.07 1.11 3.88
CA GLY A 23 -10.03 0.98 2.87
C GLY A 23 -8.86 0.06 3.25
N ALA A 24 -7.74 0.20 2.53
CA ALA A 24 -6.59 -0.70 2.67
C ALA A 24 -5.30 0.06 2.98
N ARG A 25 -4.49 -0.53 3.86
CA ARG A 25 -3.16 -0.05 4.22
C ARG A 25 -2.10 -0.92 3.61
N PHE A 26 -1.10 -0.29 3.02
CA PHE A 26 0.03 -0.94 2.39
C PHE A 26 1.28 -0.55 3.17
N LEU A 27 1.92 -1.54 3.79
CA LEU A 27 3.15 -1.39 4.52
C LEU A 27 4.28 -2.09 3.76
N PHE A 28 5.43 -1.45 3.68
CA PHE A 28 6.67 -2.04 3.18
C PHE A 28 7.76 -1.75 4.21
N GLU A 29 8.39 -2.79 4.71
CA GLU A 29 9.52 -2.72 5.65
C GLU A 29 10.72 -3.41 5.03
N ARG A 30 11.81 -2.66 4.85
CA ARG A 30 13.00 -3.20 4.22
C ARG A 30 13.61 -4.26 5.14
N ALA A 31 13.69 -5.49 4.64
CA ALA A 31 14.29 -6.61 5.34
C ALA A 31 15.80 -6.67 5.11
N SER A 32 16.23 -6.43 3.88
CA SER A 32 17.63 -6.42 3.48
C SER A 32 17.84 -5.55 2.24
N GLN A 33 19.10 -5.29 1.94
CA GLN A 33 19.54 -4.56 0.76
C GLN A 33 20.86 -5.19 0.30
N SER A 34 21.10 -5.22 -1.02
CA SER A 34 22.39 -5.61 -1.57
C SER A 34 23.47 -4.57 -1.28
N ASP A 35 24.74 -4.99 -1.26
CA ASP A 35 25.88 -4.12 -0.98
C ASP A 35 26.06 -3.02 -2.04
N ASP A 36 25.83 -3.37 -3.30
CA ASP A 36 25.87 -2.45 -4.45
C ASP A 36 24.64 -1.51 -4.51
N ARG A 37 23.68 -1.70 -3.59
CA ARG A 37 22.41 -0.97 -3.53
C ARG A 37 21.54 -1.13 -4.78
N GLY A 38 21.82 -2.08 -5.66
CA GLY A 38 21.04 -2.39 -6.86
C GLY A 38 19.71 -3.09 -6.55
N GLU A 39 19.58 -3.71 -5.38
CA GLU A 39 18.41 -4.48 -4.98
C GLU A 39 18.06 -4.26 -3.50
N ALA A 40 16.76 -4.31 -3.19
CA ALA A 40 16.26 -4.35 -1.82
C ALA A 40 15.11 -5.35 -1.69
N VAL A 41 15.07 -6.04 -0.55
CA VAL A 41 13.99 -6.94 -0.18
C VAL A 41 13.14 -6.29 0.88
N TYR A 42 11.82 -6.33 0.69
CA TYR A 42 10.82 -5.83 1.62
C TYR A 42 9.92 -6.94 2.13
N ARG A 43 9.61 -6.90 3.43
CA ARG A 43 8.38 -7.50 3.97
C ARG A 43 7.26 -6.50 3.70
N ALA A 44 6.25 -6.93 2.96
CA ALA A 44 5.12 -6.09 2.61
C ALA A 44 3.83 -6.66 3.19
N ALA A 45 2.89 -5.78 3.52
CA ALA A 45 1.60 -6.20 4.02
C ALA A 45 0.47 -5.32 3.47
N ILE A 46 -0.65 -5.96 3.14
CA ILE A 46 -1.93 -5.31 2.90
C ILE A 46 -2.80 -5.57 4.13
N ALA A 47 -3.22 -4.52 4.83
CA ALA A 47 -4.16 -4.62 5.94
C ALA A 47 -5.48 -3.94 5.58
N THR A 48 -6.54 -4.73 5.52
CA THR A 48 -7.95 -4.27 5.46
C THR A 48 -8.53 -4.32 6.88
N PRO A 49 -9.78 -3.86 7.10
CA PRO A 49 -10.43 -3.99 8.40
C PRO A 49 -10.63 -5.46 8.84
N GLU A 50 -10.80 -6.36 7.87
CA GLU A 50 -11.13 -7.77 8.10
C GLU A 50 -9.91 -8.68 8.07
N GLN A 51 -8.92 -8.36 7.23
CA GLN A 51 -7.84 -9.30 6.88
C GLN A 51 -6.50 -8.61 6.71
N ARG A 52 -5.45 -9.41 6.88
CA ARG A 52 -4.07 -9.03 6.58
C ARG A 52 -3.45 -10.05 5.64
N PHE A 53 -2.74 -9.55 4.63
CA PHE A 53 -2.05 -10.34 3.63
C PHE A 53 -0.57 -9.94 3.61
N ASP A 54 0.33 -10.89 3.88
CA ASP A 54 1.76 -10.66 3.98
C ASP A 54 2.51 -11.21 2.75
N TYR A 55 3.49 -10.44 2.28
CA TYR A 55 4.26 -10.71 1.07
C TYR A 55 5.74 -10.43 1.29
N ARG A 56 6.57 -11.06 0.47
CA ARG A 56 7.97 -10.67 0.27
C ARG A 56 8.09 -10.03 -1.11
N ILE A 57 8.69 -8.85 -1.18
CA ILE A 57 8.88 -8.14 -2.45
C ILE A 57 10.36 -7.83 -2.63
N THR A 58 10.93 -8.36 -3.71
CA THR A 58 12.26 -7.98 -4.19
C THR A 58 12.11 -6.85 -5.19
N MET A 59 12.79 -5.74 -4.98
CA MET A 59 12.78 -4.56 -5.84
C MET A 59 14.18 -4.29 -6.36
N ARG A 60 14.30 -3.99 -7.65
CA ARG A 60 15.58 -3.69 -8.30
C ARG A 60 15.61 -2.26 -8.80
N ILE A 61 16.81 -1.70 -8.90
CA ILE A 61 17.02 -0.28 -9.23
C ILE A 61 16.51 0.10 -10.63
N ASP A 62 16.36 -0.88 -11.52
CA ASP A 62 15.76 -0.71 -12.85
C ASP A 62 14.22 -0.46 -12.80
N GLY A 63 13.61 -0.53 -11.62
CA GLY A 63 12.18 -0.38 -11.44
C GLY A 63 11.40 -1.69 -11.49
N SER A 64 12.05 -2.83 -11.70
CA SER A 64 11.43 -4.16 -11.67
C SER A 64 11.15 -4.61 -10.24
N CYS A 65 10.09 -5.40 -10.09
CA CYS A 65 9.68 -5.95 -8.79
C CYS A 65 9.20 -7.38 -8.96
N GLU A 66 9.50 -8.21 -7.97
CA GLU A 66 9.05 -9.60 -7.89
C GLU A 66 8.38 -9.82 -6.53
N ARG A 67 7.15 -10.33 -6.56
CA ARG A 67 6.35 -10.60 -5.35
C ARG A 67 6.27 -12.10 -5.12
N ALA A 68 6.60 -12.52 -3.90
CA ALA A 68 6.34 -13.85 -3.39
C ALA A 68 5.40 -13.77 -2.18
N ALA A 69 4.64 -14.84 -1.93
CA ALA A 69 3.95 -14.99 -0.66
C ALA A 69 4.99 -15.01 0.48
N ALA A 70 4.65 -14.47 1.66
CA ALA A 70 5.52 -14.65 2.81
C ALA A 70 5.62 -16.15 3.15
N ASP A 71 6.83 -16.66 3.36
CA ASP A 71 7.03 -18.03 3.81
C ASP A 71 6.21 -18.25 5.09
N ALA A 72 5.53 -19.40 5.19
CA ALA A 72 4.55 -19.73 6.24
C ALA A 72 5.14 -19.84 7.68
N GLY A 73 6.27 -19.19 7.97
CA GLY A 73 7.07 -19.36 9.19
C GLY A 73 7.28 -18.11 10.05
N ALA A 74 6.54 -17.02 9.86
CA ALA A 74 6.70 -15.83 10.72
C ALA A 74 5.41 -15.05 10.96
N GLY A 75 4.55 -15.58 11.83
CA GLY A 75 3.44 -14.85 12.43
C GLY A 75 2.19 -15.70 12.62
N GLU A 76 1.94 -16.12 13.86
CA GLU A 76 0.64 -16.68 14.26
C GLU A 76 -0.43 -15.57 14.17
N GLY A 77 -1.04 -15.49 13.00
CA GLY A 77 -2.28 -14.75 12.74
C GLY A 77 -2.99 -15.51 11.64
N ALA A 78 -4.08 -16.20 11.99
CA ALA A 78 -4.74 -17.19 11.16
C ALA A 78 -5.10 -16.68 9.76
N GLY A 79 -4.57 -17.34 8.73
CA GLY A 79 -4.87 -17.07 7.33
C GLY A 79 -3.81 -17.61 6.36
N GLY A 80 -3.43 -18.89 6.53
CA GLY A 80 -2.43 -19.53 5.66
C GLY A 80 -2.77 -19.36 4.18
N GLY A 81 -1.82 -18.82 3.41
CA GLY A 81 -1.82 -18.84 1.94
C GLY A 81 -2.89 -18.01 1.21
N ALA A 82 -3.75 -17.27 1.93
CA ALA A 82 -4.76 -16.45 1.27
C ALA A 82 -4.10 -15.27 0.55
N ARG A 83 -4.38 -15.14 -0.75
CA ARG A 83 -4.01 -13.95 -1.53
C ARG A 83 -5.02 -12.85 -1.30
N ALA A 84 -4.56 -11.60 -1.28
CA ALA A 84 -5.44 -10.46 -1.31
C ALA A 84 -6.25 -10.43 -2.63
N PRO A 85 -7.40 -9.75 -2.65
CA PRO A 85 -8.09 -9.40 -3.89
C PRO A 85 -7.13 -8.80 -4.93
N GLU A 86 -7.32 -9.16 -6.21
CA GLU A 86 -6.42 -8.78 -7.30
C GLU A 86 -6.21 -7.26 -7.42
N ASP A 87 -7.23 -6.46 -7.12
CA ASP A 87 -7.14 -5.01 -7.18
C ASP A 87 -6.20 -4.44 -6.10
N LEU A 88 -6.17 -5.05 -4.91
CA LEU A 88 -5.25 -4.70 -3.84
C LEU A 88 -3.84 -5.18 -4.17
N GLU A 89 -3.68 -6.36 -4.76
CA GLU A 89 -2.37 -6.83 -5.23
C GLU A 89 -1.81 -5.93 -6.34
N ALA A 90 -2.63 -5.49 -7.30
CA ALA A 90 -2.22 -4.55 -8.35
C ALA A 90 -1.80 -3.18 -7.77
N LYS A 91 -2.48 -2.71 -6.72
CA LYS A 91 -2.08 -1.49 -5.99
C LYS A 91 -0.76 -1.68 -5.25
N LEU A 92 -0.55 -2.84 -4.63
CA LEU A 92 0.71 -3.20 -3.97
C LEU A 92 1.87 -3.16 -4.98
N ASP A 93 1.70 -3.78 -6.15
CA ASP A 93 2.71 -3.75 -7.24
C ASP A 93 2.99 -2.35 -7.74
N THR A 94 1.94 -1.55 -7.89
CA THR A 94 2.09 -0.15 -8.33
C THR A 94 2.96 0.63 -7.34
N ILE A 95 2.72 0.46 -6.03
CA ILE A 95 3.54 1.11 -4.99
C ILE A 95 4.97 0.58 -5.03
N ALA A 96 5.17 -0.73 -5.16
CA ALA A 96 6.50 -1.35 -5.25
C ALA A 96 7.32 -0.77 -6.41
N ARG A 97 6.72 -0.68 -7.61
CA ARG A 97 7.38 -0.11 -8.80
C ARG A 97 7.71 1.37 -8.63
N LEU A 98 6.86 2.14 -7.94
CA LEU A 98 7.14 3.55 -7.63
C LEU A 98 8.32 3.70 -6.67
N ILE A 99 8.43 2.83 -5.66
CA ILE A 99 9.59 2.81 -4.76
C ILE A 99 10.85 2.48 -5.55
N ALA A 100 10.81 1.43 -6.37
CA ALA A 100 11.93 0.97 -7.21
C ALA A 100 12.42 2.05 -8.19
N ARG A 101 11.51 2.73 -8.89
CA ARG A 101 11.87 3.84 -9.79
C ARG A 101 12.43 5.05 -9.03
N GLY A 102 11.89 5.36 -7.85
CA GLY A 102 12.39 6.44 -7.01
C GLY A 102 13.81 6.18 -6.48
N ALA A 103 14.15 4.90 -6.27
CA ALA A 103 15.47 4.47 -5.83
C ALA A 103 16.56 4.82 -6.86
N ALA A 104 16.29 4.64 -8.16
CA ALA A 104 17.23 4.98 -9.24
C ALA A 104 17.67 6.45 -9.22
N GLY A 105 16.71 7.37 -9.04
CA GLY A 105 17.00 8.80 -8.93
C GLY A 105 17.89 9.11 -7.75
N LYS A 106 17.55 8.58 -6.57
CA LYS A 106 18.34 8.78 -5.35
C LYS A 106 19.76 8.22 -5.46
N GLN A 107 19.94 7.06 -6.10
CA GLN A 107 21.28 6.49 -6.29
C GLN A 107 22.15 7.38 -7.17
N ARG A 108 21.59 7.94 -8.25
CA ARG A 108 22.29 8.92 -9.11
C ARG A 108 22.69 10.17 -8.33
N ASP A 109 21.86 10.57 -7.37
CA ASP A 109 22.10 11.74 -6.51
C ASP A 109 22.96 11.39 -5.27
N GLU A 110 23.58 10.20 -5.24
CA GLU A 110 24.41 9.68 -4.13
C GLU A 110 23.68 9.57 -2.77
N LEU A 111 22.35 9.57 -2.79
CA LEU A 111 21.50 9.41 -1.61
C LEU A 111 21.16 7.93 -1.35
N PRO A 112 20.80 7.56 -0.11
CA PRO A 112 20.28 6.22 0.19
C PRO A 112 19.03 5.91 -0.66
N PRO A 113 19.09 4.93 -1.58
CA PRO A 113 18.05 4.78 -2.59
C PRO A 113 16.77 4.14 -2.03
N TRP A 114 16.95 3.17 -1.12
CA TRP A 114 15.85 2.39 -0.57
C TRP A 114 15.37 2.97 0.76
N PRO A 115 14.09 3.34 0.90
CA PRO A 115 13.53 3.76 2.19
C PRO A 115 13.45 2.58 3.16
N HIS A 116 13.72 2.82 4.45
CA HIS A 116 13.60 1.77 5.47
C HIS A 116 12.16 1.27 5.63
N ARG A 117 11.19 2.19 5.56
CA ARG A 117 9.77 1.89 5.74
C ARG A 117 8.91 2.79 4.86
N VAL A 118 7.87 2.23 4.26
CA VAL A 118 6.87 2.97 3.49
C VAL A 118 5.49 2.54 3.97
N LEU A 119 4.67 3.51 4.35
CA LEU A 119 3.26 3.29 4.69
C LEU A 119 2.40 4.13 3.73
N ARG A 120 1.43 3.47 3.09
CA ARG A 120 0.43 4.12 2.24
C ARG A 120 -0.95 3.68 2.69
N TRP A 121 -1.87 4.64 2.73
CA TRP A 121 -3.28 4.37 2.95
C TRP A 121 -4.07 4.73 1.69
N ARG A 122 -4.99 3.86 1.32
CA ARG A 122 -6.00 4.11 0.30
C ARG A 122 -7.36 3.99 0.98
N GLY A 123 -8.05 5.12 1.14
CA GLY A 123 -9.42 5.13 1.62
C GLY A 123 -10.39 4.45 0.64
N PRO A 124 -11.67 4.28 1.04
CA PRO A 124 -12.71 3.85 0.12
C PRO A 124 -12.73 4.85 -1.05
N GLY A 125 -12.69 4.35 -2.29
CA GLY A 125 -12.54 5.19 -3.48
C GLY A 125 -13.57 6.33 -3.50
N ARG A 126 -13.18 7.51 -3.98
CA ARG A 126 -14.18 8.51 -4.39
C ARG A 126 -14.85 7.96 -5.65
N GLY A 127 -16.16 7.69 -5.57
CA GLY A 127 -16.99 7.47 -6.74
C GLY A 127 -16.97 8.65 -7.69
#